data_AF-A0AAT9R319-F1
#
_entry.id   AF-A0AAT9R319-F1
#
_cell.length_a   1.000
_cell.length_b   1.000
_cell.length_c   1.000
_cell.angle_alpha   90.00
_cell.angle_beta   90.00
_cell.angle_gamma   90.00
#
_symmetry.space_group_name_H-M   'P 1'
#
loop_
_entity.id
_entity.type
_entity.pdbx_description
1 polymer ?
#
loop_
_entity_poly.entity_id
_entity_poly.type
_entity_poly.pdbx_seq_one_letter_code
_entity_poly.pdbx_strand_id
1 'polypeptide(L)'
;MSLRSRLTRRTQITLIGVAAGGIAAAVAVVPSLADSGSSKPATAAAQKDTGYGPEPEADSKLVTQAGELSTMATATLSRDTMINRAHTWLTANNGSPVPYSMERTWKDGYRQDCSGFVSMALGLGKPGLNTVGLADSRNGVTTRLSSVSQLKKGDLLIDYSTTDGDFRHVVIFEKWANASHSAYWGYEQRNRYGTTHRQLTYGIGSDNYDPFRPVKLGDGGGGGQLPSPSVSWPVLQSGSKGADVRSAQQLLTARGYTLGTDGIFGPNTRSAVIQFQKSRSLAADGVIGPNTWSKLITTVRYGSSGQAVKAAQTQLNVYGYGLAVDGQFGSGTKSAVIAFQKSHQLQADGIIGPQTWRTLLGTR
;
A
#
# COMPACT_ATOMS: atom_id res chain seq x y z
N MET A 1 -6.41 -61.88 21.84
CA MET A 1 -6.45 -60.42 22.13
C MET A 1 -7.81 -59.88 21.71
N SER A 2 -8.23 -58.70 22.21
CA SER A 2 -9.64 -58.30 22.29
C SER A 2 -10.35 -58.06 20.93
N LEU A 3 -11.68 -57.97 20.99
CA LEU A 3 -12.64 -58.20 19.90
C LEU A 3 -13.38 -56.96 19.39
N ARG A 4 -13.82 -57.04 18.12
CA ARG A 4 -15.07 -56.51 17.54
C ARG A 4 -15.27 -55.00 17.31
N SER A 5 -15.07 -54.62 16.03
CA SER A 5 -16.11 -54.18 15.07
C SER A 5 -17.32 -53.33 15.54
N ARG A 6 -17.59 -52.24 14.82
CA ARG A 6 -18.97 -51.77 14.51
C ARG A 6 -19.08 -51.24 13.08
N LEU A 7 -20.25 -51.43 12.46
CA LEU A 7 -20.65 -51.00 11.12
C LEU A 7 -22.17 -50.72 11.15
N THR A 8 -22.73 -50.12 10.09
CA THR A 8 -24.20 -50.00 9.78
C THR A 8 -25.08 -49.16 10.73
N ARG A 9 -26.22 -48.54 10.31
CA ARG A 9 -26.71 -48.00 9.01
C ARG A 9 -27.87 -47.01 9.30
N ARG A 10 -28.38 -46.34 8.25
CA ARG A 10 -29.57 -45.43 8.26
C ARG A 10 -30.89 -46.17 8.53
N THR A 11 -31.97 -45.46 8.91
CA THR A 11 -33.27 -45.27 8.15
C THR A 11 -34.30 -44.44 8.98
N GLN A 12 -35.36 -43.91 8.33
CA GLN A 12 -36.35 -42.91 8.81
C GLN A 12 -37.70 -43.50 9.31
N ILE A 13 -38.61 -42.61 9.78
CA ILE A 13 -40.08 -42.47 9.53
C ILE A 13 -41.01 -42.36 10.77
N THR A 14 -41.52 -41.13 10.97
CA THR A 14 -42.89 -40.62 11.30
C THR A 14 -43.99 -41.53 11.92
N LEU A 15 -44.67 -41.08 13.02
CA LEU A 15 -46.12 -40.71 13.03
C LEU A 15 -46.68 -40.05 14.34
N ILE A 16 -47.38 -38.93 14.16
CA ILE A 16 -48.63 -38.37 14.76
C ILE A 16 -49.11 -38.76 16.20
N GLY A 17 -49.55 -37.72 16.94
CA GLY A 17 -50.55 -37.78 18.03
C GLY A 17 -51.20 -36.40 18.29
N VAL A 18 -52.52 -36.32 18.58
CA VAL A 18 -53.33 -35.06 18.62
C VAL A 18 -54.22 -34.97 19.87
N ALA A 19 -54.32 -33.77 20.48
CA ALA A 19 -55.43 -33.26 21.32
C ALA A 19 -55.20 -31.77 21.71
N ALA A 20 -56.15 -30.94 22.19
CA ALA A 20 -57.58 -30.70 21.87
C ALA A 20 -58.08 -29.44 22.66
N GLY A 21 -58.99 -28.62 22.09
CA GLY A 21 -59.56 -27.38 22.71
C GLY A 21 -58.64 -26.14 22.62
N GLY A 22 -59.07 -24.87 22.60
CA GLY A 22 -60.37 -24.19 22.78
C GLY A 22 -60.11 -22.79 23.43
N ILE A 23 -60.88 -21.71 23.30
CA ILE A 23 -62.16 -21.33 22.64
C ILE A 23 -62.11 -19.78 22.37
N ALA A 24 -62.98 -19.25 21.49
CA ALA A 24 -63.38 -17.82 21.32
C ALA A 24 -62.51 -16.85 20.47
N ALA A 25 -63.21 -15.85 19.93
CA ALA A 25 -62.74 -14.86 18.96
C ALA A 25 -63.16 -13.44 19.37
N ALA A 26 -62.47 -12.42 18.84
CA ALA A 26 -63.07 -11.16 18.35
C ALA A 26 -62.02 -10.29 17.64
N VAL A 27 -62.42 -9.64 16.54
CA VAL A 27 -61.62 -8.62 15.83
C VAL A 27 -62.25 -7.25 16.10
N ALA A 28 -61.44 -6.22 16.38
CA ALA A 28 -61.85 -4.83 16.27
C ALA A 28 -60.63 -3.93 15.96
N VAL A 29 -60.89 -2.82 15.27
CA VAL A 29 -59.90 -1.92 14.65
C VAL A 29 -60.14 -0.48 15.16
N VAL A 30 -59.04 0.24 15.44
CA VAL A 30 -58.80 1.66 15.81
C VAL A 30 -59.94 2.71 15.64
N PRO A 31 -60.01 3.76 16.49
CA PRO A 31 -59.34 5.04 16.12
C PRO A 31 -58.71 5.89 17.26
N SER A 32 -57.98 6.91 16.80
CA SER A 32 -57.20 7.97 17.49
C SER A 32 -57.98 8.91 18.43
N LEU A 33 -57.32 9.48 19.45
CA LEU A 33 -57.08 10.95 19.60
C LEU A 33 -56.08 11.26 20.74
N ALA A 34 -55.54 12.49 20.77
CA ALA A 34 -54.35 12.89 21.55
C ALA A 34 -54.67 13.75 22.79
N ASP A 35 -53.71 13.91 23.72
CA ASP A 35 -53.09 15.24 23.97
C ASP A 35 -51.74 15.20 24.74
N SER A 36 -50.95 16.26 24.49
CA SER A 36 -49.83 16.93 25.18
C SER A 36 -48.92 16.25 26.23
N GLY A 37 -47.61 16.43 26.04
CA GLY A 37 -46.54 16.02 26.97
C GLY A 37 -45.13 16.37 26.48
N SER A 38 -44.91 17.60 26.01
CA SER A 38 -43.73 17.99 25.23
C SER A 38 -42.41 18.05 26.00
N SER A 39 -41.38 17.33 25.51
CA SER A 39 -40.02 17.87 25.40
C SER A 39 -39.36 17.39 24.10
N LYS A 40 -38.47 18.23 23.54
CA LYS A 40 -38.17 18.28 22.09
C LYS A 40 -36.83 17.58 21.75
N PRO A 41 -36.47 17.49 20.45
CA PRO A 41 -36.20 16.23 19.79
C PRO A 41 -34.75 15.76 19.94
N ALA A 42 -34.55 14.44 19.98
CA ALA A 42 -33.30 13.87 19.48
C ALA A 42 -33.25 14.14 17.97
N THR A 43 -32.49 15.15 17.55
CA THR A 43 -32.18 15.37 16.14
C THR A 43 -31.50 14.11 15.62
N ALA A 44 -32.14 13.45 14.64
CA ALA A 44 -31.48 12.41 13.87
C ALA A 44 -30.30 13.05 13.13
N ALA A 45 -29.12 12.96 13.73
CA ALA A 45 -27.88 13.30 13.06
C ALA A 45 -27.81 12.40 11.83
N ALA A 46 -27.79 13.02 10.64
CA ALA A 46 -27.71 12.28 9.39
C ALA A 46 -26.40 11.47 9.41
N GLN A 47 -26.53 10.16 9.63
CA GLN A 47 -25.40 9.25 9.70
C GLN A 47 -24.70 9.25 8.34
N LYS A 48 -23.60 10.01 8.24
CA LYS A 48 -22.79 10.08 7.02
C LYS A 48 -22.39 8.63 6.66
N ASP A 49 -22.68 8.18 5.43
CA ASP A 49 -21.96 7.04 4.85
C ASP A 49 -20.52 7.51 4.60
N THR A 50 -19.71 7.48 5.65
CA THR A 50 -18.31 7.92 5.58
C THR A 50 -17.49 6.96 4.71
N GLY A 51 -17.97 5.73 4.44
CA GLY A 51 -17.24 4.73 3.67
C GLY A 51 -15.98 4.20 4.37
N TYR A 52 -15.84 4.50 5.67
CA TYR A 52 -14.70 4.17 6.52
C TYR A 52 -15.18 3.36 7.73
N GLY A 53 -14.36 2.42 8.24
CA GLY A 53 -14.73 1.59 9.40
C GLY A 53 -14.13 2.12 10.71
N PRO A 54 -14.73 1.90 11.89
CA PRO A 54 -14.20 2.42 13.15
C PRO A 54 -12.75 1.98 13.39
N GLU A 55 -11.85 2.93 13.69
CA GLU A 55 -10.47 2.64 14.11
C GLU A 55 -10.45 1.88 15.45
N PRO A 56 -9.55 0.88 15.69
CA PRO A 56 -9.57 0.14 16.94
C PRO A 56 -9.22 1.10 18.08
N GLU A 57 -9.84 0.92 19.24
CA GLU A 57 -9.42 1.62 20.44
C GLU A 57 -7.98 1.24 20.77
N ALA A 58 -7.20 2.22 21.25
CA ALA A 58 -5.80 1.98 21.57
C ALA A 58 -5.72 1.14 22.84
N ASP A 59 -5.33 -0.13 22.74
CA ASP A 59 -4.51 -0.67 23.82
C ASP A 59 -3.19 0.11 23.75
N SER A 60 -3.00 1.02 24.71
CA SER A 60 -1.81 1.88 24.83
C SER A 60 -0.51 1.09 25.04
N LYS A 61 -0.59 -0.25 25.15
CA LYS A 61 0.52 -1.20 25.18
C LYS A 61 0.97 -1.72 23.81
N LEU A 62 0.23 -1.47 22.71
CA LEU A 62 0.68 -1.84 21.35
C LEU A 62 1.73 -0.88 20.76
N VAL A 63 2.17 0.09 21.56
CA VAL A 63 3.32 0.95 21.28
C VAL A 63 4.60 0.10 21.33
N THR A 64 5.30 -0.02 20.19
CA THR A 64 6.70 -0.46 20.17
C THR A 64 7.49 0.32 21.20
N GLN A 65 8.25 -0.37 22.08
CA GLN A 65 8.95 0.27 23.19
C GLN A 65 9.75 1.48 22.71
N ALA A 66 9.94 2.48 23.58
CA ALA A 66 10.62 3.74 23.22
C ALA A 66 12.00 3.53 22.54
N GLY A 67 12.69 2.41 22.83
CA GLY A 67 13.93 2.01 22.15
C GLY A 67 13.80 1.63 20.66
N GLU A 68 12.66 1.12 20.22
CA GLU A 68 12.39 0.79 18.81
C GLU A 68 11.92 2.01 18.00
N LEU A 69 11.16 2.92 18.63
CA LEU A 69 10.90 4.27 18.08
C LEU A 69 12.22 5.05 17.90
N SER A 70 13.18 4.84 18.81
CA SER A 70 14.54 5.41 18.74
C SER A 70 15.38 4.87 17.58
N THR A 71 15.09 3.67 17.03
CA THR A 71 15.90 3.13 15.91
C THR A 71 15.67 3.87 14.58
N MET A 72 14.64 4.74 14.51
CA MET A 72 14.46 5.73 13.44
C MET A 72 15.18 7.07 13.70
N ALA A 73 16.11 7.14 14.66
CA ALA A 73 16.85 8.37 14.97
C ALA A 73 17.95 8.74 13.95
N THR A 74 18.43 7.81 13.12
CA THR A 74 19.69 7.97 12.37
C THR A 74 19.56 8.17 10.85
N ALA A 75 18.34 8.29 10.30
CA ALA A 75 18.13 8.67 8.90
C ALA A 75 16.85 9.48 8.72
N THR A 76 16.99 10.74 8.30
CA THR A 76 15.88 11.63 7.94
C THR A 76 15.09 11.03 6.78
N LEU A 77 13.83 10.65 7.02
CA LEU A 77 12.92 10.18 5.97
C LEU A 77 12.61 11.36 5.04
N SER A 78 12.91 11.25 3.74
CA SER A 78 12.47 12.28 2.79
C SER A 78 10.96 12.12 2.50
N ARG A 79 10.29 13.22 2.17
CA ARG A 79 8.88 13.20 1.72
C ARG A 79 8.65 12.22 0.57
N ASP A 80 9.59 12.18 -0.38
CA ASP A 80 9.52 11.23 -1.50
C ASP A 80 9.68 9.78 -1.05
N THR A 81 10.53 9.50 -0.04
CA THR A 81 10.64 8.15 0.53
C THR A 81 9.32 7.74 1.19
N MET A 82 8.68 8.64 1.94
CA MET A 82 7.37 8.39 2.55
C MET A 82 6.28 8.12 1.50
N ILE A 83 6.16 8.96 0.46
CA ILE A 83 5.17 8.77 -0.61
C ILE A 83 5.48 7.51 -1.44
N ASN A 84 6.75 7.20 -1.71
CA ASN A 84 7.14 5.96 -2.37
C ASN A 84 6.74 4.73 -1.55
N ARG A 85 6.84 4.77 -0.21
CA ARG A 85 6.33 3.72 0.69
C ARG A 85 4.80 3.61 0.62
N ALA A 86 4.09 4.73 0.73
CA ALA A 86 2.63 4.80 0.59
C ALA A 86 2.13 4.18 -0.73
N HIS A 87 2.82 4.47 -1.83
CA HIS A 87 2.50 3.93 -3.16
C HIS A 87 2.58 2.39 -3.24
N THR A 88 3.42 1.73 -2.42
CA THR A 88 3.56 0.26 -2.47
C THR A 88 2.27 -0.49 -2.15
N TRP A 89 1.47 0.03 -1.22
CA TRP A 89 0.23 -0.61 -0.78
C TRP A 89 -0.93 -0.46 -1.78
N LEU A 90 -0.80 0.38 -2.80
CA LEU A 90 -1.76 0.45 -3.92
C LEU A 90 -1.80 -0.84 -4.77
N THR A 91 -0.73 -1.66 -4.73
CA THR A 91 -0.58 -2.86 -5.58
C THR A 91 -0.02 -4.10 -4.84
N ALA A 92 0.19 -4.01 -3.53
CA ALA A 92 0.83 -5.07 -2.74
C ALA A 92 -0.01 -6.37 -2.64
N ASN A 93 -1.33 -6.27 -2.83
CA ASN A 93 -2.25 -7.42 -2.87
C ASN A 93 -2.39 -7.95 -4.31
N ASN A 94 -1.36 -8.67 -4.78
CA ASN A 94 -1.33 -9.30 -6.11
C ASN A 94 -1.55 -8.34 -7.31
N GLY A 95 -1.24 -7.05 -7.15
CA GLY A 95 -1.49 -6.01 -8.15
C GLY A 95 -2.65 -5.07 -7.78
N SER A 96 -3.47 -5.46 -6.80
CA SER A 96 -4.56 -4.66 -6.24
C SER A 96 -4.16 -3.96 -4.92
N PRO A 97 -4.97 -3.00 -4.46
CA PRO A 97 -4.86 -2.40 -3.13
C PRO A 97 -4.77 -3.40 -1.98
N VAL A 98 -4.02 -3.06 -0.93
CA VAL A 98 -4.10 -3.76 0.37
C VAL A 98 -5.53 -3.58 0.91
N PRO A 99 -6.29 -4.67 1.13
CA PRO A 99 -7.64 -4.58 1.67
C PRO A 99 -7.64 -3.88 3.02
N TYR A 100 -8.69 -3.14 3.32
CA TYR A 100 -8.87 -2.55 4.64
C TYR A 100 -9.38 -3.62 5.61
N SER A 101 -8.89 -3.63 6.85
CA SER A 101 -9.31 -4.56 7.90
C SER A 101 -8.79 -4.12 9.27
N MET A 102 -9.69 -3.94 10.24
CA MET A 102 -9.32 -3.51 11.60
C MET A 102 -8.62 -4.61 12.40
N GLU A 103 -9.00 -5.87 12.15
CA GLU A 103 -8.58 -7.03 12.93
C GLU A 103 -7.29 -7.67 12.42
N ARG A 104 -6.69 -7.13 11.33
CA ARG A 104 -5.64 -7.84 10.58
C ARG A 104 -4.41 -6.98 10.35
N THR A 105 -3.26 -7.62 10.51
CA THR A 105 -1.99 -7.11 10.02
C THR A 105 -1.73 -7.61 8.59
N TRP A 106 -1.12 -6.74 7.80
CA TRP A 106 -0.59 -7.10 6.50
C TRP A 106 0.69 -7.93 6.66
N LYS A 107 1.10 -8.62 5.58
CA LYS A 107 2.28 -9.51 5.57
C LYS A 107 3.63 -8.84 5.86
N ASP A 108 3.69 -7.51 5.89
CA ASP A 108 4.86 -6.73 6.33
C ASP A 108 4.82 -6.38 7.83
N GLY A 109 3.71 -6.67 8.52
CA GLY A 109 3.52 -6.54 9.97
C GLY A 109 2.80 -5.26 10.43
N TYR A 110 2.39 -4.37 9.53
CA TYR A 110 1.57 -3.20 9.88
C TYR A 110 0.07 -3.53 9.86
N ARG A 111 -0.77 -2.81 10.62
CA ARG A 111 -2.23 -2.99 10.57
C ARG A 111 -2.81 -2.58 9.21
N GLN A 112 -3.89 -3.24 8.78
CA GLN A 112 -4.61 -2.94 7.53
C GLN A 112 -5.66 -1.82 7.68
N ASP A 113 -5.38 -0.83 8.52
CA ASP A 113 -6.24 0.34 8.77
C ASP A 113 -5.55 1.65 8.34
N CYS A 114 -6.30 2.76 8.36
CA CYS A 114 -5.85 4.07 7.90
C CYS A 114 -4.53 4.51 8.55
N SER A 115 -4.40 4.36 9.87
CA SER A 115 -3.21 4.72 10.64
C SER A 115 -2.08 3.69 10.57
N GLY A 116 -2.39 2.41 10.34
CA GLY A 116 -1.43 1.35 10.03
C GLY A 116 -0.76 1.55 8.68
N PHE A 117 -1.55 1.95 7.67
CA PHE A 117 -1.05 2.39 6.37
C PHE A 117 -0.14 3.63 6.48
N VAL A 118 -0.53 4.63 7.28
CA VAL A 118 0.32 5.81 7.52
C VAL A 118 1.57 5.48 8.33
N SER A 119 1.46 4.61 9.34
CA SER A 119 2.61 4.08 10.08
C SER A 119 3.59 3.33 9.17
N MET A 120 3.07 2.56 8.20
CA MET A 120 3.87 1.92 7.16
C MET A 120 4.52 2.97 6.26
N ALA A 121 3.79 4.00 5.80
CA ALA A 121 4.37 5.06 4.97
C ALA A 121 5.51 5.83 5.69
N LEU A 122 5.33 6.11 6.98
CA LEU A 122 6.33 6.73 7.86
C LEU A 122 7.47 5.79 8.28
N GLY A 123 7.28 4.48 8.16
CA GLY A 123 8.28 3.48 8.55
C GLY A 123 8.41 3.24 10.05
N LEU A 124 7.37 3.57 10.83
CA LEU A 124 7.36 3.40 12.28
C LEU A 124 7.57 1.94 12.71
N GLY A 125 7.85 1.74 14.00
CA GLY A 125 7.84 0.42 14.63
C GLY A 125 6.51 -0.31 14.41
N LYS A 126 6.53 -1.64 14.35
CA LYS A 126 5.37 -2.49 14.03
C LYS A 126 4.65 -2.88 15.32
N PRO A 127 3.30 -2.85 15.40
CA PRO A 127 2.36 -2.80 14.27
C PRO A 127 2.02 -1.39 13.74
N GLY A 128 2.61 -0.35 14.32
CA GLY A 128 2.36 1.06 13.99
C GLY A 128 1.55 1.79 15.07
N LEU A 129 1.57 3.13 15.04
CA LEU A 129 0.68 3.95 15.87
C LEU A 129 -0.73 3.97 15.28
N ASN A 130 -1.74 4.21 16.13
CA ASN A 130 -3.09 4.53 15.67
C ASN A 130 -3.24 6.05 15.46
N THR A 131 -4.40 6.52 15.00
CA THR A 131 -4.65 7.93 14.61
C THR A 131 -4.41 8.89 15.78
N VAL A 132 -4.85 8.51 16.99
CA VAL A 132 -4.57 9.27 18.23
C VAL A 132 -3.06 9.27 18.54
N GLY A 133 -2.39 8.12 18.46
CA GLY A 133 -0.95 8.02 18.68
C GLY A 133 -0.11 8.82 17.66
N LEU A 134 -0.59 8.93 16.41
CA LEU A 134 0.01 9.78 15.38
C LEU A 134 -0.15 11.28 15.67
N ALA A 135 -1.27 11.69 16.29
CA ALA A 135 -1.53 13.08 16.70
C ALA A 135 -0.88 13.46 18.05
N ASP A 136 -0.59 12.49 18.91
CA ASP A 136 -0.04 12.71 20.25
C ASP A 136 1.43 13.20 20.20
N SER A 137 1.63 14.46 20.57
CA SER A 137 2.93 15.12 20.58
C SER A 137 3.95 14.44 21.49
N ARG A 138 3.51 13.69 22.51
CA ARG A 138 4.39 12.94 23.43
C ARG A 138 5.15 11.81 22.73
N ASN A 139 4.63 11.30 21.61
CA ASN A 139 5.30 10.27 20.81
C ASN A 139 6.39 10.82 19.89
N GLY A 140 6.47 12.15 19.69
CA GLY A 140 7.48 12.79 18.84
C GLY A 140 7.44 12.41 17.36
N VAL A 141 6.33 11.82 16.89
CA VAL A 141 6.16 11.35 15.49
C VAL A 141 5.62 12.46 14.58
N THR A 142 4.72 13.32 15.06
CA THR A 142 4.22 14.48 14.32
C THR A 142 4.18 15.77 15.15
N THR A 143 4.05 16.90 14.45
CA THR A 143 3.80 18.23 14.98
C THR A 143 2.60 18.83 14.27
N ARG A 144 1.60 19.32 15.02
CA ARG A 144 0.42 19.99 14.46
C ARG A 144 0.82 21.29 13.76
N LEU A 145 0.25 21.54 12.58
CA LEU A 145 0.39 22.77 11.81
C LEU A 145 -0.72 23.77 12.22
N SER A 146 -0.53 25.06 11.97
CA SER A 146 -1.52 26.08 12.34
C SER A 146 -2.59 26.32 11.27
N SER A 147 -2.37 25.84 10.04
CA SER A 147 -3.35 25.92 8.95
C SER A 147 -3.07 24.90 7.85
N VAL A 148 -4.13 24.44 7.18
CA VAL A 148 -4.03 23.56 6.00
C VAL A 148 -3.29 24.23 4.84
N SER A 149 -3.23 25.57 4.79
CA SER A 149 -2.41 26.31 3.81
C SER A 149 -0.91 26.00 3.92
N GLN A 150 -0.45 25.47 5.06
CA GLN A 150 0.94 25.09 5.32
C GLN A 150 1.28 23.67 4.82
N LEU A 151 0.31 22.91 4.31
CA LEU A 151 0.49 21.53 3.86
C LEU A 151 1.53 21.42 2.75
N LYS A 152 2.45 20.48 2.94
CA LYS A 152 3.46 20.02 1.98
C LYS A 152 3.26 18.52 1.77
N LYS A 153 3.76 18.00 0.65
CA LYS A 153 3.75 16.55 0.32
C LYS A 153 4.21 15.70 1.52
N GLY A 154 3.46 14.67 1.88
CA GLY A 154 3.75 13.81 3.05
C GLY A 154 3.32 14.36 4.41
N ASP A 155 2.79 15.58 4.49
CA ASP A 155 2.03 15.99 5.67
C ASP A 155 0.71 15.20 5.73
N LEU A 156 0.14 15.14 6.94
CA LEU A 156 -1.03 14.35 7.27
C LEU A 156 -2.23 15.26 7.56
N LEU A 157 -3.41 14.78 7.22
CA LEU A 157 -4.67 15.32 7.73
C LEU A 157 -5.26 14.24 8.65
N ILE A 158 -5.44 14.58 9.92
CA ILE A 158 -5.75 13.64 11.00
C ILE A 158 -7.05 14.08 11.69
N ASP A 159 -8.09 13.26 11.58
CA ASP A 159 -9.26 13.32 12.46
C ASP A 159 -9.03 12.35 13.61
N TYR A 160 -8.60 12.90 14.75
CA TYR A 160 -8.24 12.14 15.96
C TYR A 160 -9.24 12.33 17.10
N SER A 161 -10.35 13.04 16.86
CA SER A 161 -11.32 13.35 17.91
C SER A 161 -11.96 12.08 18.47
N THR A 162 -12.22 12.07 19.78
CA THR A 162 -12.92 10.98 20.47
C THR A 162 -14.18 11.45 21.18
N THR A 163 -14.43 12.76 21.20
CA THR A 163 -15.56 13.38 21.91
C THR A 163 -16.87 13.31 21.13
N ASP A 164 -16.80 13.06 19.83
CA ASP A 164 -17.90 13.35 18.90
C ASP A 164 -18.66 12.07 18.51
N GLY A 165 -18.23 10.91 19.01
CA GLY A 165 -18.71 9.58 18.61
C GLY A 165 -18.31 9.16 17.18
N ASP A 166 -17.53 10.00 16.50
CA ASP A 166 -17.22 9.90 15.08
C ASP A 166 -16.04 8.95 14.75
N PHE A 167 -15.95 8.62 13.46
CA PHE A 167 -14.89 7.79 12.90
C PHE A 167 -13.56 8.56 12.76
N ARG A 168 -12.53 8.12 13.49
CA ARG A 168 -11.15 8.64 13.39
C ARG A 168 -10.46 8.20 12.10
N HIS A 169 -9.92 9.15 11.31
CA HIS A 169 -9.23 8.89 10.04
C HIS A 169 -7.87 9.56 9.96
N VAL A 170 -7.01 9.02 9.09
CA VAL A 170 -5.82 9.75 8.64
C VAL A 170 -5.55 9.51 7.16
N VAL A 171 -5.18 10.59 6.48
CA VAL A 171 -4.78 10.58 5.07
C VAL A 171 -3.48 11.33 4.86
N ILE A 172 -2.72 10.91 3.83
CA ILE A 172 -1.45 11.54 3.44
C ILE A 172 -1.74 12.52 2.31
N PHE A 173 -1.38 13.79 2.50
CA PHE A 173 -1.46 14.82 1.46
C PHE A 173 -0.30 14.66 0.46
N GLU A 174 -0.57 14.61 -0.86
CA GLU A 174 0.48 14.70 -1.89
C GLU A 174 0.65 16.14 -2.38
N LYS A 175 -0.44 16.74 -2.86
CA LYS A 175 -0.47 18.08 -3.50
C LYS A 175 -1.90 18.57 -3.66
N TRP A 176 -2.09 19.88 -3.73
CA TRP A 176 -3.37 20.47 -4.14
C TRP A 176 -3.76 20.04 -5.57
N ALA A 177 -5.05 19.83 -5.79
CA ALA A 177 -5.62 19.47 -7.09
C ALA A 177 -6.19 20.68 -7.83
N ASN A 178 -6.41 21.80 -7.15
CA ASN A 178 -6.85 23.07 -7.72
C ASN A 178 -6.25 24.28 -6.97
N ALA A 179 -6.21 25.44 -7.63
CA ALA A 179 -5.65 26.68 -7.07
C ALA A 179 -6.47 27.28 -5.92
N SER A 180 -7.76 26.93 -5.82
CA SER A 180 -8.65 27.30 -4.72
C SER A 180 -8.42 26.51 -3.43
N HIS A 181 -7.49 25.54 -3.43
CA HIS A 181 -7.23 24.63 -2.31
C HIS A 181 -8.50 23.94 -1.76
N SER A 182 -9.48 23.68 -2.63
CA SER A 182 -10.75 23.01 -2.31
C SER A 182 -10.75 21.51 -2.63
N ALA A 183 -9.64 21.00 -3.16
CA ALA A 183 -9.38 19.58 -3.32
C ALA A 183 -7.87 19.30 -3.42
N TYR A 184 -7.44 18.10 -3.02
CA TYR A 184 -6.04 17.65 -3.08
C TYR A 184 -5.94 16.19 -3.51
N TRP A 185 -4.80 15.81 -4.08
CA TRP A 185 -4.42 14.42 -4.27
C TRP A 185 -3.86 13.87 -2.96
N GLY A 186 -4.36 12.72 -2.51
CA GLY A 186 -3.94 12.10 -1.27
C GLY A 186 -4.06 10.58 -1.27
N TYR A 187 -3.36 9.96 -0.32
CA TYR A 187 -3.37 8.52 -0.09
C TYR A 187 -4.18 8.23 1.17
N GLU A 188 -5.07 7.25 1.08
CA GLU A 188 -5.92 6.79 2.18
C GLU A 188 -6.09 5.26 2.14
N GLN A 189 -6.36 4.64 3.28
CA GLN A 189 -6.87 3.26 3.32
C GLN A 189 -8.28 3.28 3.91
N ARG A 190 -9.23 2.68 3.18
CA ARG A 190 -10.67 2.83 3.45
C ARG A 190 -11.46 1.57 3.08
N ASN A 191 -12.52 1.30 3.84
CA ASN A 191 -13.25 0.02 3.95
C ASN A 191 -13.31 -0.84 2.67
N ARG A 192 -14.38 -0.72 1.87
CA ARG A 192 -14.61 -1.58 0.68
C ARG A 192 -13.62 -1.36 -0.50
N TYR A 193 -12.61 -0.52 -0.32
CA TYR A 193 -11.71 -0.05 -1.38
C TYR A 193 -10.22 -0.39 -1.14
N GLY A 194 -9.82 -0.63 0.11
CA GLY A 194 -8.41 -0.80 0.48
C GLY A 194 -7.62 0.51 0.35
N THR A 195 -6.31 0.40 0.07
CA THR A 195 -5.43 1.56 -0.14
C THR A 195 -5.67 2.22 -1.49
N THR A 196 -6.00 3.51 -1.50
CA THR A 196 -6.26 4.27 -2.73
C THR A 196 -5.48 5.58 -2.76
N HIS A 197 -5.07 6.00 -3.96
CA HIS A 197 -4.57 7.34 -4.24
C HIS A 197 -5.60 8.05 -5.12
N ARG A 198 -6.20 9.14 -4.64
CA ARG A 198 -7.30 9.83 -5.33
C ARG A 198 -7.38 11.31 -4.94
N GLN A 199 -8.23 12.04 -5.65
CA GLN A 199 -8.63 13.38 -5.24
C GLN A 199 -9.62 13.34 -4.08
N LEU A 200 -9.33 14.13 -3.04
CA LEU A 200 -10.07 14.27 -1.78
C LEU A 200 -10.50 15.74 -1.61
N THR A 201 -11.61 15.95 -0.91
CA THR A 201 -12.27 17.27 -0.72
C THR A 201 -12.65 17.55 0.74
N TYR A 202 -12.27 16.67 1.65
CA TYR A 202 -12.47 16.79 3.11
C TYR A 202 -11.11 16.95 3.79
N GLY A 203 -11.10 17.39 5.04
CA GLY A 203 -9.92 17.63 5.85
C GLY A 203 -9.19 18.93 5.53
N ILE A 204 -9.85 19.84 4.83
CA ILE A 204 -9.28 21.08 4.29
C ILE A 204 -10.20 22.29 4.55
N GLY A 205 -11.17 22.13 5.44
CA GLY A 205 -12.20 23.14 5.75
C GLY A 205 -12.49 23.22 7.24
N SER A 206 -13.77 23.40 7.58
CA SER A 206 -14.26 23.42 8.97
C SER A 206 -14.73 22.04 9.45
N ASP A 207 -13.99 20.99 9.11
CA ASP A 207 -14.22 19.61 9.55
C ASP A 207 -13.22 19.19 10.63
N ASN A 208 -13.42 18.00 11.22
CA ASN A 208 -12.71 17.52 12.41
C ASN A 208 -11.23 17.16 12.17
N TYR A 209 -10.68 17.45 10.98
CA TYR A 209 -9.30 17.13 10.64
C TYR A 209 -8.36 18.28 10.97
N ASP A 210 -7.27 17.94 11.62
CA ASP A 210 -6.15 18.84 11.82
C ASP A 210 -4.98 18.49 10.90
N PRO A 211 -4.23 19.49 10.40
CA PRO A 211 -3.01 19.28 9.65
C PRO A 211 -1.83 18.98 10.57
N PHE A 212 -1.05 17.94 10.26
CA PHE A 212 0.14 17.53 11.00
C PHE A 212 1.33 17.28 10.08
N ARG A 213 2.52 17.70 10.50
CA ARG A 213 3.79 17.42 9.83
C ARG A 213 4.60 16.39 10.64
N PRO A 214 4.95 15.23 10.07
CA PRO A 214 5.84 14.29 10.75
C PRO A 214 7.23 14.90 11.04
N VAL A 215 7.72 14.78 12.29
CA VAL A 215 8.78 15.64 12.86
C VAL A 215 10.13 15.51 12.15
N LYS A 216 10.37 14.40 11.44
CA LYS A 216 11.64 14.10 10.75
C LYS A 216 11.51 14.01 9.22
N LEU A 217 10.47 14.63 8.63
CA LEU A 217 10.43 14.83 7.18
C LEU A 217 11.35 15.98 6.78
N GLY A 218 12.46 15.63 6.13
CA GLY A 218 13.37 16.60 5.53
C GLY A 218 12.67 17.40 4.42
N ASP A 219 12.86 18.72 4.43
CA ASP A 219 12.08 19.63 3.57
C ASP A 219 12.42 19.51 2.07
N GLY A 220 13.55 18.85 1.73
CA GLY A 220 13.93 18.54 0.35
C GLY A 220 14.36 19.74 -0.50
N GLY A 221 14.65 20.89 0.13
CA GLY A 221 15.15 22.10 -0.53
C GLY A 221 16.60 21.94 -1.01
N GLY A 222 16.81 21.17 -2.07
CA GLY A 222 18.14 20.80 -2.55
C GLY A 222 18.17 20.32 -4.00
N GLY A 223 17.84 21.21 -4.94
CA GLY A 223 18.28 21.12 -6.34
C GLY A 223 17.80 19.89 -7.14
N GLY A 224 16.53 19.87 -7.53
CA GLY A 224 16.03 18.91 -8.50
C GLY A 224 14.52 19.05 -8.77
N GLN A 225 14.14 19.87 -9.76
CA GLN A 225 12.84 19.74 -10.41
C GLN A 225 12.86 18.37 -11.10
N LEU A 226 12.19 17.41 -10.46
CA LEU A 226 11.99 16.03 -10.86
C LEU A 226 10.76 15.86 -11.79
N PRO A 227 10.68 16.27 -13.09
CA PRO A 227 9.57 15.82 -13.91
C PRO A 227 9.63 14.29 -13.92
N SER A 228 8.66 13.64 -13.27
CA SER A 228 8.45 12.22 -13.49
C SER A 228 8.13 12.08 -14.98
N PRO A 229 9.04 11.55 -15.81
CA PRO A 229 8.69 11.36 -17.20
C PRO A 229 7.58 10.30 -17.20
N SER A 230 6.74 10.32 -18.24
CA SER A 230 5.71 9.31 -18.48
C SER A 230 6.32 7.96 -18.88
N VAL A 231 7.38 7.51 -18.18
CA VAL A 231 8.04 6.24 -18.39
C VAL A 231 7.06 5.13 -18.01
N SER A 232 6.43 4.55 -19.02
CA SER A 232 5.75 3.27 -18.91
C SER A 232 6.78 2.14 -18.81
N TRP A 233 6.41 1.03 -18.19
CA TRP A 233 7.20 -0.19 -18.33
C TRP A 233 7.19 -0.63 -19.80
N PRO A 234 8.31 -1.13 -20.35
CA PRO A 234 8.31 -1.68 -21.71
C PRO A 234 7.43 -2.92 -21.76
N VAL A 235 6.77 -3.16 -22.89
CA VAL A 235 6.04 -4.41 -23.14
C VAL A 235 6.96 -5.33 -23.94
N LEU A 236 7.40 -6.44 -23.33
CA LEU A 236 8.21 -7.45 -24.01
C LEU A 236 7.38 -8.70 -24.32
N GLN A 237 7.47 -9.19 -25.54
CA GLN A 237 6.75 -10.36 -26.03
C GLN A 237 7.58 -11.12 -27.07
N SER A 238 7.06 -12.25 -27.58
CA SER A 238 7.75 -12.99 -28.65
C SER A 238 8.12 -12.10 -29.84
N GLY A 239 9.38 -12.17 -30.25
CA GLY A 239 9.95 -11.32 -31.30
C GLY A 239 10.67 -10.06 -30.78
N SER A 240 10.41 -9.61 -29.54
CA SER A 240 11.20 -8.56 -28.89
C SER A 240 12.67 -8.98 -28.78
N LYS A 241 13.60 -8.02 -28.90
CA LYS A 241 15.05 -8.24 -28.80
C LYS A 241 15.73 -7.06 -28.08
N GLY A 242 16.96 -7.25 -27.63
CA GLY A 242 17.81 -6.21 -27.08
C GLY A 242 18.05 -6.30 -25.57
N ALA A 243 18.53 -5.20 -24.98
CA ALA A 243 18.97 -5.18 -23.59
C ALA A 243 17.84 -5.46 -22.58
N ASP A 244 16.60 -5.02 -22.83
CA ASP A 244 15.48 -5.26 -21.89
C ASP A 244 15.09 -6.74 -21.83
N VAL A 245 15.17 -7.42 -22.96
CA VAL A 245 14.99 -8.87 -23.02
C VAL A 245 16.13 -9.59 -22.29
N ARG A 246 17.37 -9.12 -22.46
CA ARG A 246 18.55 -9.65 -21.75
C ARG A 246 18.42 -9.48 -20.24
N SER A 247 17.97 -8.32 -19.78
CA SER A 247 17.67 -8.04 -18.37
C SER A 247 16.47 -8.83 -17.86
N ALA A 248 15.42 -9.01 -18.66
CA ALA A 248 14.28 -9.87 -18.30
C ALA A 248 14.71 -11.34 -18.12
N GLN A 249 15.54 -11.86 -19.03
CA GLN A 249 16.13 -13.20 -18.93
C GLN A 249 16.99 -13.34 -17.66
N GLN A 250 17.90 -12.39 -17.40
CA GLN A 250 18.68 -12.34 -16.15
C GLN A 250 17.79 -12.28 -14.90
N LEU A 251 16.75 -11.46 -14.89
CA LEU A 251 15.81 -11.38 -13.76
C LEU A 251 15.02 -12.68 -13.59
N LEU A 252 14.58 -13.34 -14.66
CA LEU A 252 13.96 -14.68 -14.60
C LEU A 252 14.93 -15.71 -14.03
N THR A 253 16.21 -15.71 -14.43
CA THR A 253 17.24 -16.56 -13.82
C THR A 253 17.46 -16.22 -12.34
N ALA A 254 17.38 -14.94 -11.94
CA ALA A 254 17.38 -14.52 -10.53
C ALA A 254 16.15 -15.02 -9.74
N ARG A 255 15.09 -15.46 -10.43
CA ARG A 255 13.89 -16.10 -9.84
C ARG A 255 13.89 -17.62 -9.97
N GLY A 256 15.00 -18.23 -10.38
CA GLY A 256 15.18 -19.69 -10.47
C GLY A 256 14.84 -20.32 -11.82
N TYR A 257 14.54 -19.53 -12.86
CA TYR A 257 14.26 -20.05 -14.20
C TYR A 257 15.56 -20.19 -15.01
N THR A 258 15.99 -21.41 -15.30
CA THR A 258 17.18 -21.65 -16.13
C THR A 258 16.93 -21.20 -17.57
N LEU A 259 17.59 -20.11 -17.98
CA LEU A 259 17.49 -19.52 -19.31
C LEU A 259 18.87 -19.15 -19.86
N GLY A 260 19.07 -19.35 -21.15
CA GLY A 260 20.11 -18.64 -21.90
C GLY A 260 19.81 -17.13 -21.90
N THR A 261 20.86 -16.31 -21.85
CA THR A 261 20.72 -14.84 -21.82
C THR A 261 21.27 -14.20 -23.09
N ASP A 262 20.59 -14.44 -24.21
CA ASP A 262 20.93 -13.94 -25.54
C ASP A 262 20.36 -12.53 -25.83
N GLY A 263 19.33 -12.09 -25.11
CA GLY A 263 18.57 -10.88 -25.43
C GLY A 263 17.55 -11.06 -26.56
N ILE A 264 17.10 -12.28 -26.84
CA ILE A 264 16.07 -12.61 -27.84
C ILE A 264 14.86 -13.24 -27.14
N PHE A 265 13.66 -12.67 -27.33
CA PHE A 265 12.45 -13.19 -26.71
C PHE A 265 11.91 -14.36 -27.53
N GLY A 266 12.63 -15.48 -27.47
CA GLY A 266 12.29 -16.73 -28.13
C GLY A 266 11.28 -17.57 -27.35
N PRO A 267 10.92 -18.77 -27.87
CA PRO A 267 9.98 -19.69 -27.22
C PRO A 267 10.36 -20.04 -25.78
N ASN A 268 11.65 -20.23 -25.49
CA ASN A 268 12.14 -20.56 -24.15
C ASN A 268 11.89 -19.41 -23.15
N THR A 269 12.17 -18.16 -23.54
CA THR A 269 11.87 -16.98 -22.72
C THR A 269 10.37 -16.85 -22.51
N ARG A 270 9.53 -17.02 -23.55
CA ARG A 270 8.07 -16.99 -23.40
C ARG A 270 7.57 -18.08 -22.44
N SER A 271 8.08 -19.31 -22.53
CA SER A 271 7.73 -20.40 -21.62
C SER A 271 8.04 -20.07 -20.16
N ALA A 272 9.25 -19.55 -19.89
CA ALA A 272 9.63 -19.11 -18.54
C ALA A 272 8.78 -17.93 -18.03
N VAL A 273 8.41 -16.98 -18.90
CA VAL A 273 7.48 -15.89 -18.53
C VAL A 273 6.10 -16.44 -18.16
N ILE A 274 5.55 -17.38 -18.93
CA ILE A 274 4.26 -18.04 -18.61
C ILE A 274 4.35 -18.78 -17.27
N GLN A 275 5.43 -19.51 -17.02
CA GLN A 275 5.63 -20.21 -15.75
C GLN A 275 5.79 -19.23 -14.57
N PHE A 276 6.50 -18.10 -14.77
CA PHE A 276 6.63 -17.04 -13.79
C PHE A 276 5.30 -16.33 -13.50
N GLN A 277 4.51 -16.04 -14.53
CA GLN A 277 3.17 -15.46 -14.37
C GLN A 277 2.27 -16.39 -13.56
N LYS A 278 2.24 -17.69 -13.91
CA LYS A 278 1.51 -18.72 -13.14
C LYS A 278 1.99 -18.80 -11.69
N SER A 279 3.30 -18.81 -11.43
CA SER A 279 3.86 -18.87 -10.07
C SER A 279 3.65 -17.59 -9.24
N ARG A 280 3.11 -16.52 -9.85
CA ARG A 280 2.79 -15.24 -9.21
C ARG A 280 1.31 -14.85 -9.33
N SER A 281 0.45 -15.79 -9.74
CA SER A 281 -0.99 -15.59 -9.94
C SER A 281 -1.34 -14.41 -10.87
N LEU A 282 -0.55 -14.22 -11.92
CA LEU A 282 -0.78 -13.25 -12.99
C LEU A 282 -1.46 -13.92 -14.19
N ALA A 283 -2.01 -13.12 -15.10
CA ALA A 283 -2.39 -13.58 -16.44
C ALA A 283 -1.18 -14.24 -17.13
N ALA A 284 -1.35 -15.47 -17.61
CA ALA A 284 -0.26 -16.31 -18.12
C ALA A 284 -0.13 -16.23 -19.66
N ASP A 285 -0.13 -15.00 -20.19
CA ASP A 285 -0.12 -14.68 -21.62
C ASP A 285 1.28 -14.81 -22.27
N GLY A 286 2.35 -14.84 -21.47
CA GLY A 286 3.73 -14.84 -21.94
C GLY A 286 4.27 -13.46 -22.33
N VAL A 287 3.61 -12.38 -21.90
CA VAL A 287 3.98 -10.98 -22.14
C VAL A 287 4.47 -10.32 -20.85
N ILE A 288 5.66 -9.73 -20.89
CA ILE A 288 6.18 -8.95 -19.76
C ILE A 288 5.67 -7.51 -19.87
N GLY A 289 4.46 -7.29 -19.37
CA GLY A 289 3.87 -5.96 -19.15
C GLY A 289 4.09 -5.43 -17.72
N PRO A 290 3.50 -4.26 -17.35
CA PRO A 290 3.67 -3.62 -16.04
C PRO A 290 3.44 -4.54 -14.84
N ASN A 291 2.40 -5.38 -14.90
CA ASN A 291 2.06 -6.32 -13.83
C ASN A 291 3.15 -7.39 -13.67
N THR A 292 3.66 -7.93 -14.78
CA THR A 292 4.78 -8.89 -14.77
C THR A 292 6.07 -8.24 -14.26
N TRP A 293 6.41 -7.04 -14.73
CA TRP A 293 7.60 -6.29 -14.29
C TRP A 293 7.61 -6.01 -12.79
N SER A 294 6.50 -5.48 -12.24
CA SER A 294 6.39 -5.16 -10.81
C SER A 294 6.62 -6.38 -9.89
N LYS A 295 6.37 -7.60 -10.39
CA LYS A 295 6.68 -8.85 -9.68
C LYS A 295 8.06 -9.38 -10.03
N LEU A 296 8.60 -9.14 -11.23
CA LEU A 296 9.85 -9.72 -11.76
C LEU A 296 11.12 -9.00 -11.29
N ILE A 297 11.09 -7.67 -11.16
CA ILE A 297 12.25 -6.88 -10.71
C ILE A 297 12.65 -7.23 -9.27
N THR A 298 13.94 -7.10 -8.96
CA THR A 298 14.47 -7.25 -7.60
C THR A 298 15.22 -5.97 -7.22
N THR A 299 14.89 -5.37 -6.08
CA THR A 299 15.64 -4.20 -5.59
C THR A 299 17.08 -4.58 -5.28
N VAL A 300 18.05 -3.99 -5.97
CA VAL A 300 19.48 -4.23 -5.77
C VAL A 300 20.19 -2.97 -5.30
N ARG A 301 21.18 -3.15 -4.41
CA ARG A 301 21.94 -2.09 -3.73
C ARG A 301 23.38 -2.55 -3.49
N TYR A 302 24.24 -1.66 -3.01
CA TYR A 302 25.62 -2.00 -2.60
C TYR A 302 25.69 -3.29 -1.76
N GLY A 303 26.60 -4.20 -2.12
CA GLY A 303 26.73 -5.53 -1.50
C GLY A 303 25.74 -6.60 -1.99
N SER A 304 24.78 -6.26 -2.85
CA SER A 304 23.97 -7.26 -3.57
C SER A 304 24.81 -7.99 -4.60
N SER A 305 24.45 -9.24 -4.92
CA SER A 305 25.11 -10.02 -5.97
C SER A 305 24.13 -10.86 -6.79
N GLY A 306 24.64 -11.46 -7.87
CA GLY A 306 23.91 -12.41 -8.72
C GLY A 306 23.20 -11.78 -9.93
N GLN A 307 22.27 -12.53 -10.51
CA GLN A 307 21.71 -12.21 -11.85
C GLN A 307 20.89 -10.91 -11.89
N ALA A 308 20.23 -10.51 -10.79
CA ALA A 308 19.56 -9.21 -10.72
C ALA A 308 20.55 -8.03 -10.78
N VAL A 309 21.78 -8.21 -10.28
CA VAL A 309 22.85 -7.22 -10.42
C VAL A 309 23.40 -7.21 -11.86
N LYS A 310 23.52 -8.38 -12.50
CA LYS A 310 23.87 -8.45 -13.93
C LYS A 310 22.84 -7.74 -14.81
N ALA A 311 21.54 -7.85 -14.50
CA ALA A 311 20.48 -7.09 -15.18
C ALA A 311 20.65 -5.58 -15.02
N ALA A 312 21.01 -5.13 -13.82
CA ALA A 312 21.26 -3.72 -13.52
C ALA A 312 22.49 -3.17 -14.28
N GLN A 313 23.63 -3.87 -14.18
CA GLN A 313 24.87 -3.52 -14.88
C GLN A 313 24.67 -3.53 -16.41
N THR A 314 23.91 -4.50 -16.92
CA THR A 314 23.55 -4.57 -18.35
C THR A 314 22.80 -3.30 -18.79
N GLN A 315 21.81 -2.83 -18.03
CA GLN A 315 21.07 -1.61 -18.39
C GLN A 315 21.89 -0.34 -18.22
N LEU A 316 22.65 -0.20 -17.13
CA LEU A 316 23.56 0.94 -16.93
C LEU A 316 24.56 1.05 -18.09
N ASN A 317 25.02 -0.07 -18.65
CA ASN A 317 25.88 -0.05 -19.83
C ASN A 317 25.20 0.43 -21.11
N VAL A 318 23.87 0.33 -21.23
CA VAL A 318 23.13 0.95 -22.35
C VAL A 318 23.20 2.48 -22.28
N TYR A 319 23.28 3.06 -21.07
CA TYR A 319 23.54 4.48 -20.84
C TYR A 319 25.03 4.84 -20.78
N GLY A 320 25.92 3.94 -21.24
CA GLY A 320 27.35 4.23 -21.42
C GLY A 320 28.22 4.13 -20.15
N TYR A 321 27.71 3.62 -19.02
CA TYR A 321 28.49 3.58 -17.76
C TYR A 321 29.68 2.59 -17.74
N GLY A 322 29.88 1.76 -18.77
CA GLY A 322 31.11 0.98 -18.96
C GLY A 322 31.45 -0.04 -17.87
N LEU A 323 30.47 -0.51 -17.10
CA LEU A 323 30.65 -1.45 -15.99
C LEU A 323 31.00 -2.86 -16.48
N ALA A 324 31.79 -3.60 -15.69
CA ALA A 324 31.82 -5.04 -15.80
C ALA A 324 30.44 -5.63 -15.41
N VAL A 325 29.93 -6.59 -16.19
CA VAL A 325 28.67 -7.31 -15.89
C VAL A 325 28.98 -8.57 -15.07
N ASP A 326 29.72 -8.37 -13.98
CA ASP A 326 30.21 -9.43 -13.08
C ASP A 326 29.12 -9.98 -12.15
N GLY A 327 28.05 -9.21 -11.91
CA GLY A 327 26.99 -9.52 -10.95
C GLY A 327 27.37 -9.18 -9.51
N GLN A 328 28.31 -8.26 -9.28
CA GLN A 328 28.69 -7.76 -7.97
C GLN A 328 28.37 -6.26 -7.85
N PHE A 329 27.48 -5.89 -6.92
CA PHE A 329 27.10 -4.49 -6.72
C PHE A 329 28.14 -3.81 -5.82
N GLY A 330 29.35 -3.65 -6.36
CA GLY A 330 30.45 -2.94 -5.73
C GLY A 330 30.34 -1.42 -5.83
N SER A 331 31.41 -0.72 -5.46
CA SER A 331 31.51 0.74 -5.46
C SER A 331 31.29 1.35 -6.84
N GLY A 332 31.90 0.78 -7.90
CA GLY A 332 31.71 1.25 -9.29
C GLY A 332 30.25 1.18 -9.74
N THR A 333 29.56 0.06 -9.47
CA THR A 333 28.12 -0.07 -9.76
C THR A 333 27.31 0.96 -8.97
N LYS A 334 27.59 1.17 -7.67
CA LYS A 334 26.92 2.20 -6.86
C LYS A 334 27.10 3.61 -7.44
N SER A 335 28.32 3.97 -7.83
CA SER A 335 28.61 5.27 -8.45
C SER A 335 27.85 5.47 -9.76
N ALA A 336 27.80 4.43 -10.62
CA ALA A 336 27.02 4.47 -11.86
C ALA A 336 25.50 4.59 -11.60
N VAL A 337 24.96 3.92 -10.57
CA VAL A 337 23.54 4.07 -10.18
C VAL A 337 23.24 5.48 -9.70
N ILE A 338 24.09 6.07 -8.85
CA ILE A 338 23.95 7.46 -8.40
C ILE A 338 24.04 8.43 -9.59
N ALA A 339 24.97 8.20 -10.53
CA ALA A 339 25.10 9.02 -11.74
C ALA A 339 23.88 8.90 -12.66
N PHE A 340 23.36 7.69 -12.86
CA PHE A 340 22.14 7.42 -13.63
C PHE A 340 20.93 8.09 -13.00
N GLN A 341 20.76 7.96 -11.68
CA GLN A 341 19.67 8.59 -10.95
C GLN A 341 19.75 10.12 -11.04
N LYS A 342 20.95 10.72 -10.96
CA LYS A 342 21.13 12.16 -11.18
C LYS A 342 20.77 12.59 -12.61
N SER A 343 21.26 11.87 -13.63
CA SER A 343 21.02 12.23 -15.04
C SER A 343 19.56 12.03 -15.47
N HIS A 344 18.94 10.93 -15.02
CA HIS A 344 17.55 10.58 -15.30
C HIS A 344 16.58 11.06 -14.25
N GLN A 345 17.01 12.02 -13.42
CA GLN A 345 16.09 12.81 -12.63
C GLN A 345 15.26 11.92 -11.66
N LEU A 346 15.98 11.13 -10.86
CA LEU A 346 15.51 10.26 -9.79
C LEU A 346 16.21 10.58 -8.46
N GLN A 347 15.70 10.03 -7.35
CA GLN A 347 16.40 10.05 -6.06
C GLN A 347 17.75 9.31 -6.19
N ALA A 348 18.85 10.03 -5.97
CA ALA A 348 20.22 9.52 -6.16
C ALA A 348 20.79 8.75 -4.96
N ASP A 349 20.05 7.74 -4.50
CA ASP A 349 20.37 6.93 -3.32
C ASP A 349 21.36 5.76 -3.57
N GLY A 350 21.67 5.46 -4.83
CA GLY A 350 22.51 4.32 -5.21
C GLY A 350 21.80 2.97 -5.11
N ILE A 351 20.47 2.95 -5.09
CA ILE A 351 19.61 1.77 -5.01
C ILE A 351 18.76 1.67 -6.27
N ILE A 352 18.79 0.51 -6.93
CA ILE A 352 17.91 0.25 -8.07
C ILE A 352 16.60 -0.34 -7.54
N GLY A 353 15.71 0.55 -7.08
CA GLY A 353 14.33 0.25 -6.74
C GLY A 353 13.39 0.30 -7.96
N PRO A 354 12.06 0.15 -7.76
CA PRO A 354 11.09 0.09 -8.86
C PRO A 354 11.10 1.28 -9.81
N GLN A 355 11.33 2.50 -9.30
CA GLN A 355 11.44 3.69 -10.14
C GLN A 355 12.70 3.65 -11.02
N THR A 356 13.87 3.40 -10.43
CA THR A 356 15.13 3.24 -11.16
C THR A 356 15.06 2.12 -12.20
N TRP A 357 14.46 0.97 -11.86
CA TRP A 357 14.22 -0.13 -12.81
C TRP A 357 13.35 0.27 -13.99
N ARG A 358 12.26 0.99 -13.75
CA ARG A 358 11.34 1.45 -14.80
C ARG A 358 12.06 2.37 -15.78
N THR A 359 12.84 3.31 -15.26
CA THR A 359 13.62 4.26 -16.07
C THR A 359 14.72 3.55 -16.86
N LEU A 360 15.43 2.59 -16.26
CA LEU A 360 16.45 1.77 -16.93
C LEU A 360 15.89 0.91 -18.08
N LEU A 361 14.65 0.42 -17.97
CA LEU A 361 14.06 -0.55 -18.91
C LEU A 361 13.15 0.09 -19.97
N GLY A 362 12.59 1.29 -19.71
CA GLY A 362 11.52 1.88 -20.52
C GLY A 362 11.87 3.16 -21.29
N THR A 363 13.01 3.79 -21.02
CA THR A 363 13.38 5.10 -21.59
C THR A 363 14.72 5.05 -22.31
N ARG A 364 14.75 5.31 -23.61
CA ARG A 364 15.96 5.48 -24.43
C ARG A 364 15.73 6.55 -25.47
#